data_AF-A0A958GEY0-F1
#
_entry.id   AF-A0A958GEY0-F1
#
_cell.length_a   1.000
_cell.length_b   1.000
_cell.length_c   1.000
_cell.angle_alpha   90.00
_cell.angle_beta   90.00
_cell.angle_gamma   90.00
#
_symmetry.space_group_name_H-M   'P 1'
#
loop_
_entity.id
_entity.type
_entity.pdbx_description
1 polymer ?
#
loop_
_entity_poly.entity_id
_entity_poly.type
_entity_poly.pdbx_seq_one_letter_code
_entity_poly.pdbx_strand_id
1 'polypeptide(L)'
;MSNTADNSVADKNGLDKNGQLNSKNTKASKDAKTQQVEQEYTPVKVDIKSLMAAGAHFGHQTPRWNPKMTKYIYGERNGIHILNLDYTLEHWEKAVKFVRDIVSRGGEVLIVGTKPQAQRVVREAAQRSGAHYVVSRWLGGTLSNFQTIKNSIQRMTK
;
A
#
# COMPACT_ATOMS: atom_id res chain seq x y z
N MET A 1 41.41 -50.61 50.50
CA MET A 1 42.70 -49.96 50.80
C MET A 1 42.54 -48.51 50.40
N SER A 2 42.17 -47.66 51.36
CA SER A 2 43.03 -46.66 52.06
C SER A 2 42.98 -45.29 51.36
N ASN A 3 42.10 -44.38 51.84
CA ASN A 3 42.35 -43.17 52.69
C ASN A 3 42.52 -41.89 51.83
N THR A 4 41.72 -40.81 51.98
CA THR A 4 41.60 -39.83 53.12
C THR A 4 42.94 -39.08 53.31
N ALA A 5 43.12 -37.75 53.32
CA ALA A 5 42.36 -36.50 53.58
C ALA A 5 43.03 -35.35 52.73
N ASP A 6 42.63 -34.07 52.66
CA ASP A 6 42.19 -33.18 53.74
C ASP A 6 41.61 -31.81 53.25
N ASN A 7 40.46 -31.46 53.86
CA ASN A 7 39.84 -30.17 54.26
C ASN A 7 39.99 -28.82 53.50
N SER A 8 38.84 -28.15 53.24
CA SER A 8 38.18 -27.22 54.21
C SER A 8 36.83 -26.69 53.63
N VAL A 9 35.67 -27.16 54.09
CA VAL A 9 34.73 -26.49 55.03
C VAL A 9 34.32 -25.05 54.66
N ALA A 10 33.06 -24.85 54.20
CA ALA A 10 32.01 -24.11 54.92
C ALA A 10 30.80 -23.76 54.01
N ASP A 11 29.64 -24.34 54.33
CA ASP A 11 28.31 -23.81 54.00
C ASP A 11 28.06 -22.45 54.67
N LYS A 12 27.26 -21.57 54.04
CA LYS A 12 25.96 -21.07 54.58
C LYS A 12 25.40 -19.86 53.81
N ASN A 13 24.09 -19.93 53.60
CA ASN A 13 23.15 -18.84 53.24
C ASN A 13 23.42 -17.49 53.93
N GLY A 14 23.07 -16.38 53.25
CA GLY A 14 22.65 -15.15 53.94
C GLY A 14 22.88 -13.85 53.18
N LEU A 15 21.78 -13.17 52.85
CA LEU A 15 21.53 -11.72 52.77
C LEU A 15 22.72 -10.75 52.69
N ASP A 16 22.61 -9.77 51.80
CA ASP A 16 23.40 -8.55 51.75
C ASP A 16 22.96 -7.51 52.82
N LYS A 17 23.92 -6.69 53.26
CA LYS A 17 23.87 -5.93 54.52
C LYS A 17 23.20 -4.55 54.48
N ASN A 18 22.41 -4.19 53.48
CA ASN A 18 21.68 -2.91 53.47
C ASN A 18 20.32 -3.06 52.76
N GLY A 19 19.27 -3.35 53.54
CA GLY A 19 17.92 -3.59 53.04
C GLY A 19 17.28 -2.41 52.29
N GLN A 20 17.45 -2.38 50.97
CA GLN A 20 16.59 -1.64 50.04
C GLN A 20 16.26 -2.48 48.81
N LEU A 21 14.97 -2.66 48.53
CA LEU A 21 14.47 -3.17 47.25
C LEU A 21 14.81 -2.17 46.14
N ASN A 22 15.59 -2.56 45.14
CA ASN A 22 15.81 -1.71 43.96
C ASN A 22 14.80 -2.07 42.86
N SER A 23 13.72 -1.30 42.79
CA SER A 23 12.87 -1.22 41.60
C SER A 23 13.60 -0.37 40.56
N LYS A 24 14.02 -0.98 39.45
CA LYS A 24 14.36 -0.33 38.16
C LYS A 24 14.87 -1.40 37.19
N ASN A 25 13.95 -1.92 36.38
CA ASN A 25 14.28 -2.36 35.01
C ASN A 25 12.99 -2.49 34.20
N THR A 26 12.42 -1.35 33.85
CA THR A 26 11.48 -1.22 32.74
C THR A 26 12.21 -0.53 31.60
N LYS A 27 12.20 -1.21 30.44
CA LYS A 27 12.55 -0.72 29.09
C LYS A 27 14.04 -0.50 28.81
N ALA A 28 14.67 -1.44 28.11
CA ALA A 28 15.56 -1.18 26.96
C ALA A 28 16.31 -2.47 26.58
N SER A 29 15.84 -3.15 25.53
CA SER A 29 16.64 -4.01 24.62
C SER A 29 15.68 -4.83 23.75
N LYS A 30 14.89 -4.15 22.92
CA LYS A 30 14.26 -4.72 21.72
C LYS A 30 14.82 -4.03 20.48
N ASP A 31 16.14 -3.86 20.44
CA ASP A 31 16.84 -3.31 19.28
C ASP A 31 17.46 -4.48 18.51
N ALA A 32 16.60 -5.23 17.83
CA ALA A 32 17.02 -6.18 16.82
C ALA A 32 16.03 -6.11 15.66
N LYS A 33 16.51 -5.48 14.56
CA LYS A 33 15.97 -5.48 13.20
C LYS A 33 14.91 -4.42 12.84
N THR A 34 15.30 -3.15 12.86
CA THR A 34 14.82 -2.18 11.87
C THR A 34 15.92 -2.02 10.81
N GLN A 35 16.01 -2.98 9.90
CA GLN A 35 16.79 -2.81 8.69
C GLN A 35 15.99 -1.89 7.77
N GLN A 36 16.42 -0.63 7.72
CA GLN A 36 15.95 0.38 6.78
C GLN A 36 16.35 -0.08 5.37
N VAL A 37 15.38 -0.49 4.57
CA VAL A 37 15.57 -0.66 3.13
C VAL A 37 15.18 0.67 2.50
N GLU A 38 16.13 1.58 2.34
CA GLU A 38 15.98 2.72 1.44
C GLU A 38 16.06 2.17 0.00
N GLN A 39 14.93 1.69 -0.51
CA GLN A 39 14.83 1.43 -1.94
C GLN A 39 14.81 2.77 -2.67
N GLU A 40 15.86 3.02 -3.46
CA GLU A 40 15.92 4.15 -4.38
C GLU A 40 14.68 4.12 -5.30
N TYR A 41 13.70 4.98 -5.02
CA TYR A 41 12.52 5.12 -5.86
C TYR A 41 12.91 5.92 -7.10
N THR A 42 13.29 5.23 -8.18
CA THR A 42 13.32 5.87 -9.49
C THR A 42 11.88 6.08 -9.92
N PRO A 43 11.40 7.34 -10.08
CA PRO A 43 10.07 7.56 -10.61
C PRO A 43 9.99 6.93 -12.00
N VAL A 44 9.03 6.03 -12.22
CA VAL A 44 8.78 5.47 -13.55
C VAL A 44 8.43 6.64 -14.48
N LYS A 45 9.39 7.04 -15.30
CA LYS A 45 9.20 8.09 -16.30
C LYS A 45 8.36 7.50 -17.42
N VAL A 46 7.09 7.86 -17.44
CA VAL A 46 6.18 7.50 -18.54
C VAL A 46 6.44 8.45 -19.68
N ASP A 47 6.70 7.90 -20.87
CA ASP A 47 7.00 8.66 -22.08
C ASP A 47 5.95 8.36 -23.17
N ILE A 48 5.77 9.24 -24.15
CA ILE A 48 4.74 9.05 -25.21
C ILE A 48 4.97 7.72 -25.94
N LYS A 49 6.24 7.38 -26.21
CA LYS A 49 6.62 6.11 -26.84
C LYS A 49 6.17 4.90 -26.03
N SER A 50 6.27 4.98 -24.71
CA SER A 50 5.85 3.89 -23.80
C SER A 50 4.33 3.72 -23.80
N LEU A 51 3.57 4.82 -23.79
CA LEU A 51 2.11 4.81 -23.87
C LEU A 51 1.62 4.29 -25.23
N MET A 52 2.33 4.65 -26.30
CA MET A 52 2.04 4.17 -27.64
C MET A 52 2.28 2.65 -27.73
N ALA A 53 3.42 2.16 -27.24
CA ALA A 53 3.75 0.73 -27.20
C ALA A 53 2.78 -0.09 -26.33
N ALA A 54 2.28 0.50 -25.23
CA ALA A 54 1.27 -0.11 -24.37
C ALA A 54 -0.15 -0.11 -24.98
N GLY A 55 -0.37 0.58 -26.11
CA GLY A 55 -1.68 0.69 -26.74
C GLY A 55 -2.66 1.61 -26.00
N ALA A 56 -2.17 2.51 -25.14
CA ALA A 56 -3.01 3.39 -24.33
C ALA A 56 -3.77 4.46 -25.15
N HIS A 57 -3.36 4.66 -26.41
CA HIS A 57 -4.00 5.61 -27.34
C HIS A 57 -5.30 5.07 -27.95
N PHE A 58 -5.60 3.77 -27.82
CA PHE A 58 -6.84 3.22 -28.34
C PHE A 58 -8.02 3.57 -27.43
N GLY A 59 -8.95 4.37 -27.96
CA GLY A 59 -10.21 4.71 -27.32
C GLY A 59 -11.30 3.68 -27.60
N HIS A 60 -12.55 4.13 -27.51
CA HIS A 60 -13.71 3.31 -27.83
C HIS A 60 -14.15 3.48 -29.30
N GLN A 61 -15.08 2.65 -29.74
CA GLN A 61 -15.72 2.76 -31.04
C GLN A 61 -16.50 4.08 -31.18
N THR A 62 -16.53 4.66 -32.39
CA THR A 62 -17.19 5.93 -32.72
C THR A 62 -18.63 6.06 -32.21
N PRO A 63 -19.54 5.05 -32.25
CA PRO A 63 -20.91 5.23 -31.74
C PRO A 63 -21.04 5.29 -30.21
N ARG A 64 -20.03 4.84 -29.46
CA ARG A 64 -20.08 4.73 -27.99
C ARG A 64 -19.09 5.71 -27.35
N TRP A 65 -19.15 6.96 -27.78
CA TRP A 65 -18.32 8.05 -27.27
C TRP A 65 -19.16 9.10 -26.55
N ASN A 66 -18.51 9.90 -25.70
CA ASN A 66 -19.15 11.01 -25.00
C ASN A 66 -18.67 12.34 -25.63
N PRO A 67 -19.57 13.24 -26.09
CA PRO A 67 -19.20 14.52 -26.71
C PRO A 67 -18.27 15.42 -25.89
N LYS A 68 -18.25 15.27 -24.56
CA LYS A 68 -17.31 16.04 -23.70
C LYS A 68 -15.84 15.62 -23.88
N MET A 69 -15.60 14.47 -24.53
CA MET A 69 -14.26 13.94 -24.78
C MET A 69 -13.62 14.48 -26.06
N THR A 70 -14.31 15.29 -26.87
CA THR A 70 -13.80 15.80 -28.16
C THR A 70 -12.39 16.40 -28.04
N LYS A 71 -12.13 17.18 -26.99
CA LYS A 71 -10.83 17.82 -26.75
C LYS A 71 -9.66 16.85 -26.49
N TYR A 72 -9.96 15.60 -26.10
CA TYR A 72 -8.95 14.57 -25.80
C TYR A 72 -8.78 13.57 -26.95
N ILE A 73 -9.63 13.63 -27.97
CA ILE A 73 -9.58 12.75 -29.13
C ILE A 73 -8.69 13.41 -30.19
N TYR A 74 -7.66 12.70 -30.64
CA TYR A 74 -6.79 13.13 -31.72
C TYR A 74 -7.47 12.97 -33.09
N GLY A 75 -8.22 11.87 -33.26
CA GLY A 75 -8.94 11.57 -34.49
C GLY A 75 -9.61 10.20 -34.42
N GLU A 76 -10.07 9.70 -35.56
CA GLU A 76 -10.60 8.33 -35.68
C GLU A 76 -9.90 7.56 -36.81
N ARG A 77 -9.72 6.26 -36.60
CA ARG A 77 -9.19 5.34 -37.61
C ARG A 77 -9.91 4.02 -37.50
N ASN A 78 -10.44 3.52 -38.61
CA ASN A 78 -11.18 2.25 -38.66
C ASN A 78 -12.33 2.18 -37.63
N GLY A 79 -13.03 3.31 -37.39
CA GLY A 79 -14.14 3.39 -36.45
C GLY A 79 -13.75 3.34 -34.96
N ILE A 80 -12.47 3.50 -34.62
CA ILE A 80 -11.97 3.61 -33.25
C ILE A 80 -11.41 5.01 -33.04
N HIS A 81 -11.81 5.66 -31.95
CA HIS A 81 -11.21 6.94 -31.55
C HIS A 81 -9.79 6.73 -31.06
N ILE A 82 -8.88 7.59 -31.53
CA ILE A 82 -7.50 7.66 -31.07
C ILE A 82 -7.42 8.81 -30.07
N LEU A 83 -6.94 8.51 -28.87
CA LEU A 83 -6.72 9.49 -27.82
C LEU A 83 -5.39 10.22 -28.03
N ASN A 84 -5.38 11.53 -27.75
CA ASN A 84 -4.17 12.31 -27.76
C ASN A 84 -3.31 11.99 -26.52
N LEU A 85 -2.09 11.49 -26.77
CA LEU A 85 -1.16 11.09 -25.71
C LEU A 85 -0.47 12.27 -25.02
N ASP A 86 -0.38 13.45 -25.65
CA ASP A 86 0.20 14.65 -25.05
C ASP A 86 -0.65 15.10 -23.86
N TYR A 87 -1.98 15.19 -24.06
CA TYR A 87 -2.91 15.45 -22.97
C TYR A 87 -2.87 14.35 -21.92
N THR A 88 -2.75 13.08 -22.33
CA THR A 88 -2.65 11.96 -21.39
C THR A 88 -1.43 12.10 -20.48
N LEU A 89 -0.28 12.47 -21.03
CA LEU A 89 0.96 12.67 -20.28
C LEU A 89 0.84 13.85 -19.31
N GLU A 90 0.31 14.98 -19.76
CA GLU A 90 0.08 16.16 -18.88
C GLU A 90 -0.84 15.82 -17.71
N HIS A 91 -1.94 15.10 -17.96
CA HIS A 91 -2.89 14.72 -16.91
C HIS A 91 -2.33 13.62 -15.99
N TRP A 92 -1.49 12.73 -16.53
CA TRP A 92 -0.77 11.73 -15.74
C TRP A 92 0.13 12.38 -14.71
N GLU A 93 0.95 13.36 -15.10
CA GLU A 93 1.84 14.09 -14.17
C GLU A 93 1.05 14.80 -13.08
N LYS A 94 -0.06 15.46 -13.45
CA LYS A 94 -0.97 16.10 -12.48
C LYS A 94 -1.56 15.09 -11.49
N ALA A 95 -2.01 13.93 -11.97
CA ALA A 95 -2.58 12.88 -11.14
C ALA A 95 -1.56 12.29 -10.16
N VAL A 96 -0.33 12.00 -10.64
CA VAL A 96 0.76 11.50 -9.79
C VAL A 96 1.10 12.50 -8.70
N LYS A 97 1.21 13.79 -9.04
CA LYS A 97 1.43 14.86 -8.06
C LYS A 97 0.31 14.91 -7.02
N PHE A 98 -0.93 14.89 -7.46
CA PHE A 98 -2.10 14.93 -6.58
C PHE A 98 -2.14 13.77 -5.58
N VAL A 99 -1.87 12.54 -6.05
CA VAL A 99 -1.82 11.35 -5.18
C VAL A 99 -0.67 11.46 -4.18
N ARG A 100 0.52 11.90 -4.63
CA ARG A 100 1.67 12.13 -3.75
C ARG A 100 1.34 13.15 -2.65
N ASP A 101 0.65 14.23 -3.00
CA ASP A 101 0.25 15.28 -2.07
C ASP A 101 -0.80 14.81 -1.05
N ILE A 102 -1.69 13.87 -1.41
CA ILE A 102 -2.63 13.26 -0.45
C ILE A 102 -1.89 12.38 0.54
N VAL A 103 -1.03 11.49 0.04
CA VAL A 103 -0.31 10.52 0.88
C VAL A 103 0.69 11.21 1.79
N SER A 104 1.36 12.28 1.34
CA SER A 104 2.29 13.06 2.17
C SER A 104 1.61 13.75 3.35
N ARG A 105 0.31 14.06 3.23
CA ARG A 105 -0.53 14.60 4.32
C ARG A 105 -1.10 13.51 5.23
N GLY A 106 -0.79 12.24 5.01
CA GLY A 106 -1.34 11.11 5.75
C GLY A 106 -2.75 10.71 5.30
N GLY A 107 -3.19 11.15 4.12
CA GLY A 107 -4.48 10.74 3.56
C GLY A 107 -4.45 9.32 3.00
N GLU A 108 -5.59 8.63 3.05
CA GLU A 108 -5.75 7.29 2.51
C GLU A 108 -6.20 7.31 1.04
N VAL A 109 -5.75 6.32 0.26
CA VAL A 109 -6.11 6.14 -1.15
C VAL A 109 -6.81 4.80 -1.34
N LEU A 110 -7.94 4.82 -2.04
CA LEU A 110 -8.71 3.63 -2.41
C LEU A 110 -8.61 3.39 -3.91
N ILE A 111 -8.05 2.25 -4.32
CA ILE A 111 -7.89 1.87 -5.72
C ILE A 111 -9.05 0.97 -6.15
N VAL A 112 -9.83 1.38 -7.15
CA VAL A 112 -11.02 0.65 -7.60
C VAL A 112 -10.83 0.19 -9.04
N GLY A 113 -10.98 -1.11 -9.29
CA GLY A 113 -10.88 -1.68 -10.63
C GLY A 113 -11.63 -2.99 -10.74
N THR A 114 -12.86 -2.94 -11.24
CA THR A 114 -13.78 -4.09 -11.26
C THR A 114 -13.66 -4.95 -12.53
N LYS A 115 -13.08 -4.40 -13.60
CA LYS A 115 -12.90 -5.09 -14.89
C LYS A 115 -11.96 -6.30 -14.72
N PRO A 116 -12.28 -7.48 -15.27
CA PRO A 116 -11.44 -8.68 -15.13
C PRO A 116 -9.96 -8.44 -15.47
N GLN A 117 -9.68 -7.66 -16.52
CA GLN A 117 -8.31 -7.31 -16.94
C GLN A 117 -7.57 -6.43 -15.92
N ALA A 118 -8.31 -5.63 -15.14
CA ALA A 118 -7.75 -4.72 -14.14
C ALA A 118 -7.61 -5.35 -12.75
N GLN A 119 -8.38 -6.40 -12.43
CA GLN A 119 -8.45 -6.96 -11.07
C GLN A 119 -7.08 -7.39 -10.53
N ARG A 120 -6.29 -8.11 -11.35
CA ARG A 120 -4.96 -8.57 -10.93
C ARG A 120 -4.02 -7.38 -10.68
N VAL A 121 -3.94 -6.47 -11.64
CA VAL A 121 -3.04 -5.29 -11.59
C VAL A 121 -3.37 -4.39 -10.40
N VAL A 122 -4.66 -4.13 -10.15
CA VAL A 122 -5.10 -3.30 -9.02
C VAL A 122 -4.78 -3.95 -7.69
N ARG A 123 -5.02 -5.26 -7.55
CA ARG A 123 -4.70 -6.00 -6.32
C ARG A 123 -3.20 -5.95 -6.01
N GLU A 124 -2.37 -6.26 -7.00
CA GLU A 124 -0.90 -6.25 -6.85
C GLU A 124 -0.38 -4.83 -6.56
N ALA A 125 -0.89 -3.81 -7.24
CA ALA A 125 -0.49 -2.43 -7.00
C ALA A 125 -0.83 -1.98 -5.58
N ALA A 126 -2.04 -2.26 -5.11
CA ALA A 126 -2.50 -1.88 -3.77
C ALA A 126 -1.76 -2.64 -2.67
N GLN A 127 -1.47 -3.94 -2.86
CA GLN A 127 -0.68 -4.73 -1.92
C GLN A 127 0.75 -4.20 -1.80
N ARG A 128 1.38 -3.82 -2.92
CA ARG A 128 2.73 -3.22 -2.90
C ARG A 128 2.78 -1.86 -2.21
N SER A 129 1.74 -1.05 -2.38
CA SER A 129 1.68 0.30 -1.79
C SER A 129 1.07 0.34 -0.39
N GLY A 130 0.50 -0.77 0.10
CA GLY A 130 -0.28 -0.79 1.35
C GLY A 130 -1.62 -0.06 1.27
N ALA A 131 -2.10 0.29 0.06
CA ALA A 131 -3.35 1.01 -0.14
C ALA A 131 -4.59 0.09 -0.07
N HIS A 132 -5.75 0.66 0.22
CA HIS A 132 -7.02 -0.06 0.15
C HIS A 132 -7.43 -0.30 -1.32
N TYR A 133 -8.13 -1.40 -1.61
CA TYR A 133 -8.60 -1.68 -2.96
C TYR A 133 -9.96 -2.39 -3.03
N VAL A 134 -10.65 -2.21 -4.17
CA VAL A 134 -11.85 -2.95 -4.55
C VAL A 134 -11.71 -3.47 -5.98
N VAL A 135 -11.64 -4.80 -6.11
CA VAL A 135 -11.54 -5.49 -7.42
C VAL A 135 -12.80 -6.26 -7.78
N SER A 136 -13.61 -6.60 -6.79
CA SER A 136 -14.92 -7.22 -6.98
C SER A 136 -15.97 -6.13 -7.24
N ARG A 137 -17.25 -6.47 -7.09
CA ARG A 137 -18.35 -5.52 -7.22
C ARG A 137 -18.21 -4.35 -6.23
N TRP A 138 -18.26 -3.13 -6.75
CA TRP A 138 -18.45 -1.92 -5.95
C TRP A 138 -19.90 -1.85 -5.45
N LEU A 139 -20.11 -1.80 -4.14
CA LEU A 139 -21.44 -1.70 -3.56
C LEU A 139 -21.88 -0.23 -3.55
N GLY A 140 -23.12 0.01 -4.00
CA GLY A 140 -23.72 1.34 -3.88
C GLY A 140 -23.73 1.77 -2.41
N GLY A 141 -23.28 2.98 -2.12
CA GLY A 141 -23.23 3.49 -0.75
C GLY A 141 -21.98 3.13 0.06
N THR A 142 -20.93 2.54 -0.52
CA THR A 142 -19.68 2.25 0.19
C THR A 142 -19.08 3.49 0.88
N LEU A 143 -19.13 4.65 0.23
CA LEU A 143 -18.61 5.91 0.80
C LEU A 143 -19.70 6.75 1.48
N SER A 144 -20.91 6.82 0.91
CA SER A 144 -21.97 7.69 1.43
C SER A 144 -22.76 7.08 2.60
N ASN A 145 -22.83 5.75 2.70
CA ASN A 145 -23.54 5.02 3.76
C ASN A 145 -22.62 3.99 4.43
N PHE A 146 -21.45 4.45 4.86
CA PHE A 146 -20.43 3.57 5.42
C PHE A 146 -20.90 2.83 6.68
N GLN A 147 -21.69 3.48 7.55
CA GLN A 147 -22.20 2.88 8.78
C GLN A 147 -23.01 1.60 8.52
N THR A 148 -23.90 1.63 7.52
CA THR A 148 -24.72 0.47 7.17
C THR A 148 -23.88 -0.65 6.57
N ILE A 149 -22.96 -0.31 5.67
CA ILE A 149 -22.07 -1.29 5.03
C ILE A 149 -21.19 -1.97 6.08
N LYS A 150 -20.64 -1.21 7.03
CA LYS A 150 -19.85 -1.73 8.15
C LYS A 150 -20.65 -2.71 9.00
N ASN A 151 -21.89 -2.36 9.34
CA ASN A 151 -22.79 -3.25 10.10
C ASN A 151 -23.07 -4.56 9.32
N SER A 152 -23.24 -4.48 8.00
CA SER A 152 -23.44 -5.66 7.16
C SER A 152 -22.23 -6.60 7.16
N ILE A 153 -21.01 -6.04 7.09
CA ILE A 153 -19.77 -6.81 7.14
C ILE A 153 -19.60 -7.48 8.51
N GLN A 154 -19.89 -6.75 9.60
CA GLN A 154 -19.81 -7.29 10.96
C GLN A 154 -20.77 -8.47 11.17
N ARG A 155 -21.97 -8.44 10.58
CA ARG A 155 -22.92 -9.55 10.63
C ARG A 155 -22.42 -10.80 9.91
N MET A 156 -21.62 -10.66 8.85
CA MET A 156 -21.05 -11.81 8.13
C MET A 156 -19.84 -12.43 8.83
N THR A 157 -19.19 -11.67 9.71
CA THR A 157 -17.98 -12.12 10.43
C THR A 157 -18.33 -12.74 11.79
N LYS A 158 -19.59 -12.61 12.22
CA LYS A 158 -20.12 -13.23 13.44
C LYS A 158 -20.65 -14.63 13.13
#